data_AF-A0A1Q4G7Z9-F1
#
_entry.id   AF-A0A1Q4G7Z9-F1
#
_cell.length_a   1.000
_cell.length_b   1.000
_cell.length_c   1.000
_cell.angle_alpha   90.00
_cell.angle_beta   90.00
_cell.angle_gamma   90.00
#
_symmetry.space_group_name_H-M   'P 1'
#
loop_
_entity.id
_entity.type
_entity.pdbx_description
1 polymer ?
#
loop_
_entity_poly.entity_id
_entity_poly.type
_entity_poly.pdbx_seq_one_letter_code
_entity_poly.pdbx_strand_id
1 'polypeptide(L)' 'MKPETQEKFDRIIKESFIEILKPLGFKKKANNFYLQLEKIGHIINIQKSCYSTRDSSSTRSNVF' A
#
# COMPACT_ATOMS: atom_id res chain seq x y z
N MET A 1 9.64 20.87 5.34
CA MET A 1 10.05 19.68 6.11
C MET A 1 8.86 18.74 6.20
N LYS A 2 9.00 17.46 5.86
CA LYS A 2 7.90 16.51 6.06
C LYS A 2 7.79 16.20 7.56
N PRO A 3 6.59 16.00 8.13
CA PRO A 3 6.46 15.51 9.50
C PRO A 3 7.16 14.16 9.65
N GLU A 4 7.82 13.90 10.79
CA GLU A 4 8.47 12.61 11.07
C GLU A 4 7.56 11.40 10.78
N THR A 5 6.27 11.52 11.11
CA THR A 5 5.26 10.47 10.87
C THR A 5 5.06 10.19 9.38
N GLN A 6 5.17 11.23 8.53
CA GLN A 6 5.12 11.05 7.09
C GLN A 6 6.39 10.36 6.59
N GLU A 7 7.56 10.69 7.12
CA GLU A 7 8.82 10.04 6.74
C GLU A 7 8.85 8.56 7.14
N LYS A 8 8.42 8.24 8.36
CA LYS A 8 8.26 6.85 8.84
C LYS A 8 7.29 6.06 7.97
N PHE A 9 6.14 6.66 7.62
CA PHE A 9 5.18 6.03 6.73
C PHE A 9 5.74 5.81 5.32
N ASP A 10 6.37 6.83 4.73
CA ASP A 10 6.97 6.74 3.40
C ASP A 10 8.05 5.65 3.34
N ARG A 11 8.82 5.49 4.44
CA ARG A 11 9.83 4.43 4.57
C ARG A 11 9.21 3.03 4.60
N ILE A 12 8.17 2.81 5.40
CA ILE A 12 7.44 1.53 5.44
C ILE A 12 6.87 1.20 4.06
N ILE A 13 6.26 2.16 3.38
CA ILE A 13 5.73 1.96 2.02
C ILE A 13 6.86 1.53 1.08
N LYS A 14 8.03 2.15 1.18
CA LYS A 14 9.17 1.82 0.31
C LYS A 14 9.71 0.41 0.59
N GLU A 15 10.13 0.16 1.82
CA GLU A 15 10.84 -1.07 2.21
C GLU A 15 9.92 -2.30 2.22
N SER A 16 8.65 -2.14 2.63
CA SER A 16 7.74 -3.28 2.79
C SER A 16 6.84 -3.54 1.58
N PHE A 17 6.56 -2.53 0.74
CA PHE A 17 5.63 -2.68 -0.38
C PHE A 17 6.27 -2.42 -1.74
N ILE A 18 6.99 -1.31 -1.91
CA ILE A 18 7.58 -1.00 -3.22
C ILE A 18 8.61 -2.06 -3.64
N GLU A 19 9.51 -2.43 -2.73
CA GLU A 19 10.59 -3.38 -3.02
C GLU A 19 10.06 -4.79 -3.31
N ILE A 20 8.91 -5.16 -2.72
CA ILE A 20 8.28 -6.48 -2.93
C ILE A 20 7.35 -6.48 -4.16
N LEU A 21 6.51 -5.45 -4.32
CA LEU A 21 5.43 -5.45 -5.32
C LEU A 21 5.91 -5.02 -6.71
N LYS A 22 6.92 -4.15 -6.83
CA LYS A 22 7.43 -3.74 -8.15
C LYS A 22 7.98 -4.91 -8.97
N PRO A 23 8.83 -5.81 -8.41
CA PRO A 23 9.30 -6.99 -9.14
C PRO A 23 8.17 -7.92 -9.59
N LEU A 24 7.05 -7.94 -8.86
CA LEU A 24 5.84 -8.71 -9.19
C LEU A 24 4.96 -8.03 -10.25
N GLY A 25 5.40 -6.91 -10.83
CA GLY A 25 4.69 -6.22 -11.92
C GLY A 25 3.65 -5.19 -11.46
N PHE A 26 3.50 -4.95 -10.15
CA PHE A 26 2.57 -3.93 -9.68
C PHE A 26 3.03 -2.52 -10.03
N LYS A 27 2.09 -1.71 -10.53
CA LYS A 27 2.26 -0.27 -10.76
C LYS A 27 1.75 0.52 -9.57
N LYS A 28 2.54 1.47 -9.07
CA LYS A 28 2.15 2.34 -7.95
C LYS A 28 1.53 3.66 -8.45
N LYS A 29 0.39 4.06 -7.88
CA LYS A 29 -0.18 5.40 -8.03
C LYS A 29 -0.65 5.90 -6.66
N ALA A 30 0.01 6.95 -6.14
CA ALA A 30 -0.13 7.38 -4.75
C ALA A 30 0.09 6.21 -3.78
N ASN A 31 -0.87 5.86 -2.94
CA ASN A 31 -0.78 4.71 -2.02
C ASN A 31 -1.47 3.44 -2.54
N ASN A 32 -1.80 3.42 -3.83
CA ASN A 32 -2.39 2.27 -4.48
C ASN A 32 -1.35 1.52 -5.30
N PHE A 33 -1.45 0.19 -5.32
CA PHE A 33 -0.69 -0.70 -6.18
C PHE A 33 -1.67 -1.51 -7.02
N TYR A 34 -1.46 -1.51 -8.33
CA TYR A 34 -2.33 -2.16 -9.29
C TYR A 34 -1.56 -3.19 -10.10
N LEU A 35 -2.13 -4.37 -10.24
CA LEU A 35 -1.67 -5.38 -11.19
C LEU A 35 -2.85 -5.76 -12.08
N GLN A 36 -2.71 -5.51 -13.38
CA GLN A 36 -3.70 -5.91 -14.37
C GLN A 36 -3.31 -7.27 -14.94
N LEU A 37 -4.16 -8.27 -14.74
CA LEU A 37 -4.00 -9.62 -15.26
C LEU A 37 -5.13 -9.89 -16.25
N GLU A 38 -4.90 -9.65 -17.53
CA GLU A 38 -5.89 -9.84 -18.62
C GLU A 38 -7.33 -9.39 -18.28
N LYS A 39 -8.13 -10.27 -17.67
CA LYS A 39 -9.54 -10.09 -17.32
C LYS A 39 -9.79 -9.66 -15.87
N ILE A 40 -8.80 -9.72 -14.97
CA ILE A 40 -8.92 -9.50 -13.53
C ILE A 40 -7.90 -8.45 -13.08
N GLY A 41 -8.29 -7.56 -12.18
CA GLY A 41 -7.43 -6.53 -11.60
C GLY A 41 -7.20 -6.74 -10.11
N HIS A 42 -5.94 -6.71 -9.67
CA HIS A 42 -5.61 -6.65 -8.24
C HIS A 42 -5.30 -5.22 -7.83
N ILE A 43 -5.95 -4.75 -6.77
CA ILE A 43 -5.75 -3.41 -6.23
C ILE A 43 -5.45 -3.52 -4.74
N ILE A 44 -4.26 -3.06 -4.35
CA ILE A 44 -3.86 -2.92 -2.94
C ILE A 44 -3.84 -1.44 -2.61
N ASN A 45 -4.65 -1.01 -1.65
CA ASN A 45 -4.67 0.37 -1.17
C ASN A 45 -4.12 0.43 0.26
N ILE A 46 -3.11 1.28 0.48
CA ILE A 46 -2.50 1.46 1.79
C ILE A 46 -2.91 2.81 2.36
N GLN A 47 -3.53 2.79 3.54
CA GLN A 47 -3.97 3.99 4.24
C GLN A 47 -3.35 4.05 5.62
N LYS A 48 -3.09 5.27 6.09
CA LYS A 48 -2.84 5.50 7.51
C LYS A 48 -4.17 5.24 8.23
N SER A 49 -4.19 4.37 9.23
CA SER A 49 -5.36 4.28 10.08
C SER A 49 -5.53 5.60 10.83
N CYS A 50 -6.67 6.24 10.68
CA CYS A 50 -7.09 7.39 11.50
C CYS A 50 -7.64 6.95 12.87
N TYR A 51 -7.78 5.63 13.10
CA TYR A 51 -8.19 5.06 14.36
C TYR A 51 -6.97 4.63 15.18
N SER A 52 -6.50 5.54 16.02
CA SER A 52 -5.73 5.21 17.21
C SER A 52 -6.66 4.47 18.18
N THR A 53 -6.53 3.15 18.33
CA THR A 53 -6.70 2.37 19.57
C THR A 53 -6.71 0.88 19.22
N ARG A 54 -5.70 0.13 19.71
CA ARG A 54 -5.60 -1.35 19.78
C ARG A 54 -5.92 -2.15 18.51
N ASP A 55 -4.89 -2.79 17.98
CA ASP A 55 -4.96 -4.07 17.26
C ASP A 55 -6.00 -4.19 16.15
N SER A 56 -5.65 -3.76 14.94
CA SER A 56 -5.88 -4.52 13.70
C SER A 56 -5.53 -3.69 12.46
N SER A 57 -4.43 -4.05 11.80
CA SER A 57 -4.18 -3.60 10.42
C SER A 57 -5.15 -4.32 9.50
N SER A 58 -6.29 -3.70 9.17
CA SER A 58 -7.24 -4.26 8.21
C SER A 58 -6.72 -4.06 6.78
N THR A 59 -6.09 -5.09 6.21
CA THR A 59 -5.83 -5.15 4.77
C THR A 59 -7.14 -5.52 4.08
N ARG A 60 -7.80 -4.58 3.39
CA ARG A 60 -8.89 -4.89 2.47
C ARG A 60 -8.31 -5.19 1.10
N SER A 61 -8.46 -6.44 0.64
CA SER A 61 -8.24 -6.83 -0.75
C SER A 61 -9.60 -6.93 -1.43
N ASN A 62 -9.86 -6.06 -2.42
CA ASN A 62 -10.99 -6.22 -3.32
C ASN A 62 -10.46 -6.83 -4.62
N VAL A 63 -10.97 -8.00 -5.00
CA VAL A 63 -10.68 -8.65 -6.29
C VAL A 63 -11.87 -8.36 -7.21
N PHE A 64 -11.62 -7.73 -8.35
CA PHE A 64 -12.59 -7.51 -9.43
C PHE A 64 -12.10 -8.19 -10.71
#